data_AF-A0A0F9IKA3-F1
#
_entry.id   AF-A0A0F9IKA3-F1
#
_cell.length_a   1.000
_cell.length_b   1.000
_cell.length_c   1.000
_cell.angle_alpha   90.00
_cell.angle_beta   90.00
_cell.angle_gamma   90.00
#
_symmetry.space_group_name_H-M   'P 1'
#
loop_
_entity.id
_entity.type
_entity.pdbx_description
1 polymer ?
#
loop_
_entity_poly.entity_id
_entity_poly.type
_entity_poly.pdbx_seq_one_letter_code
_entity_poly.pdbx_strand_id
1 'polypeptide(L)'
;ELQKFPAQRFAMGEAKERLEGAYISFEKLPENVQDSVVRGEEYLHSAAYPKDGVIKESVKMVQMVYSPTSGSRLDVQIKRKEIVAFDQAWAYNHQFTPAEFKKMVDDGKHIVFTGRSKEGEMFPKLAYYEPKLNDIRTKPALSANTYLYGQQLTQPQADAMNKGAETKITIERTKKGPLTYMVSWSPKAERFITKSPEKAKAKEMESKEAVTKGSEKKKRQPSNAISL
;
A
#
# COMPACT_ATOMS: atom_id res chain seq x y z
N GLU A 1 -34.40 -13.11 2.82
CA GLU A 1 -33.71 -11.91 2.29
C GLU A 1 -33.07 -12.24 0.95
N LEU A 2 -33.24 -11.39 -0.07
CA LEU A 2 -32.59 -11.55 -1.38
C LEU A 2 -31.09 -11.29 -1.22
N GLN A 3 -30.26 -12.33 -1.35
CA GLN A 3 -28.80 -12.22 -1.23
C GLN A 3 -28.21 -11.40 -2.37
N LYS A 4 -27.45 -10.37 -2.00
CA LYS A 4 -26.90 -9.31 -2.87
C LYS A 4 -25.98 -9.85 -4.00
N PHE A 5 -25.30 -11.00 -3.82
CA PHE A 5 -24.36 -11.56 -4.82
C PHE A 5 -24.30 -13.11 -4.85
N PRO A 6 -25.18 -13.79 -5.61
CA PRO A 6 -25.22 -15.26 -5.67
C PRO A 6 -23.91 -15.92 -6.14
N ALA A 7 -23.18 -15.26 -7.05
CA ALA A 7 -21.93 -15.77 -7.64
C ALA A 7 -20.73 -15.77 -6.67
N GLN A 8 -20.81 -15.04 -5.56
CA GLN A 8 -19.73 -14.94 -4.56
C GLN A 8 -20.06 -15.66 -3.25
N ARG A 9 -21.20 -16.37 -3.18
CA ARG A 9 -21.70 -17.00 -1.95
C ARG A 9 -20.67 -17.91 -1.28
N PHE A 10 -19.95 -18.71 -2.08
CA PHE A 10 -18.91 -19.60 -1.56
C PHE A 10 -17.68 -18.85 -1.04
N ALA A 11 -17.25 -17.80 -1.76
CA ALA A 11 -16.10 -16.99 -1.36
C ALA A 11 -16.40 -16.13 -0.11
N MET A 12 -17.62 -15.59 0.01
CA MET A 12 -18.08 -14.86 1.19
C MET A 12 -18.24 -15.78 2.40
N GLY A 13 -18.86 -16.96 2.22
CA GLY A 13 -19.03 -17.94 3.30
C GLY A 13 -17.68 -18.40 3.85
N GLU A 14 -16.73 -18.70 2.97
CA GLU A 14 -15.40 -19.13 3.37
C GLU A 14 -14.60 -17.99 4.02
N ALA A 15 -14.62 -16.78 3.45
CA ALA A 15 -13.97 -15.62 4.07
C ALA A 15 -14.52 -15.35 5.48
N LYS A 16 -15.84 -15.48 5.68
CA LYS A 16 -16.48 -15.37 7.00
C LYS A 16 -15.93 -16.41 7.96
N GLU A 17 -15.99 -17.70 7.60
CA GLU A 17 -15.53 -18.80 8.45
C GLU A 17 -14.05 -18.62 8.85
N ARG A 18 -13.19 -18.29 7.89
CA ARG A 18 -11.76 -18.10 8.14
C ARG A 18 -11.47 -16.90 9.04
N LEU A 19 -12.15 -15.78 8.83
CA LEU A 19 -11.97 -14.57 9.65
C LEU A 19 -12.47 -14.79 11.08
N GLU A 20 -13.62 -15.47 11.24
CA GLU A 20 -14.17 -15.78 12.56
C GLU A 20 -13.25 -16.74 13.34
N GLY A 21 -12.64 -17.72 12.66
CA GLY A 21 -11.58 -18.56 13.24
C GLY A 21 -10.34 -17.76 13.68
N ALA A 22 -10.08 -16.60 13.06
CA ALA A 22 -9.03 -15.67 13.46
C ALA A 22 -9.48 -14.62 14.50
N TYR A 23 -10.68 -14.79 15.09
CA TYR A 23 -11.33 -13.88 16.03
C TYR A 23 -11.63 -12.50 15.43
N ILE A 24 -11.98 -12.44 14.14
CA ILE A 24 -12.40 -11.23 13.43
C ILE A 24 -13.84 -11.45 12.96
N SER A 25 -14.78 -10.69 13.51
CA SER A 25 -16.19 -10.80 13.11
C SER A 25 -16.39 -10.19 11.73
N PHE A 26 -16.69 -11.03 10.74
CA PHE A 26 -16.91 -10.61 9.35
C PHE A 26 -18.05 -9.59 9.24
N GLU A 27 -19.16 -9.84 9.92
CA GLU A 27 -20.36 -8.98 9.90
C GLU A 27 -20.13 -7.60 10.51
N LYS A 28 -19.13 -7.46 11.40
CA LYS A 28 -18.73 -6.16 11.97
C LYS A 28 -17.76 -5.37 11.09
N LEU A 29 -17.24 -5.98 10.02
CA LEU A 29 -16.41 -5.26 9.06
C LEU A 29 -17.30 -4.39 8.14
N PRO A 30 -16.85 -3.19 7.74
CA PRO A 30 -17.53 -2.40 6.71
C PRO A 30 -17.72 -3.19 5.40
N GLU A 31 -18.82 -2.98 4.67
CA GLU A 31 -19.12 -3.73 3.43
C GLU A 31 -17.93 -3.70 2.44
N ASN A 32 -17.30 -2.53 2.25
CA ASN A 32 -16.16 -2.40 1.35
C ASN A 32 -14.93 -3.22 1.80
N VAL A 33 -14.77 -3.44 3.11
CA VAL A 33 -13.69 -4.28 3.66
C VAL A 33 -14.01 -5.76 3.46
N GLN A 34 -15.26 -6.16 3.69
CA GLN A 34 -15.72 -7.52 3.41
C GLN A 34 -15.42 -7.88 1.94
N ASP A 35 -15.83 -7.03 1.01
CA ASP A 35 -15.59 -7.22 -0.43
C ASP A 35 -14.11 -7.25 -0.80
N SER A 36 -13.28 -6.41 -0.18
CA SER A 36 -11.83 -6.41 -0.38
C SER A 36 -11.18 -7.70 0.11
N VAL A 37 -11.52 -8.17 1.32
CA VAL A 37 -10.96 -9.42 1.86
C VAL A 37 -11.39 -10.63 1.02
N VAL A 38 -12.66 -10.68 0.57
CA VAL A 38 -13.16 -11.74 -0.32
C VAL A 38 -12.45 -11.74 -1.68
N ARG A 39 -11.97 -10.58 -2.15
CA ARG A 39 -11.15 -10.47 -3.36
C ARG A 39 -9.68 -10.85 -3.14
N GLY A 40 -9.28 -11.16 -1.90
CA GLY A 40 -7.90 -11.45 -1.54
C GLY A 40 -7.01 -10.21 -1.39
N GLU A 41 -7.60 -9.03 -1.24
CA GLU A 41 -6.87 -7.81 -0.90
C GLU A 41 -6.46 -7.83 0.58
N GLU A 42 -5.36 -7.15 0.91
CA GLU A 42 -4.92 -7.02 2.30
C GLU A 42 -5.81 -6.07 3.11
N TYR A 43 -6.16 -6.49 4.31
CA TYR A 43 -6.85 -5.66 5.28
C TYR A 43 -6.10 -5.60 6.61
N LEU A 44 -5.77 -4.39 7.04
CA LEU A 44 -5.22 -4.14 8.36
C LEU A 44 -6.36 -4.01 9.37
N HIS A 45 -6.59 -5.09 10.11
CA HIS A 45 -7.51 -5.11 11.22
C HIS A 45 -6.85 -4.58 12.49
N SER A 46 -7.55 -3.72 13.22
CA SER A 46 -7.11 -3.20 14.52
C SER A 46 -8.29 -3.28 15.49
N ALA A 47 -8.09 -3.93 16.62
CA ALA A 47 -9.10 -4.10 17.65
C ALA A 47 -8.49 -3.81 19.02
N ALA A 48 -9.28 -3.24 19.91
CA ALA A 48 -8.94 -3.06 21.32
C ALA A 48 -9.89 -3.91 22.16
N TYR A 49 -9.37 -4.64 23.13
CA TYR A 49 -10.18 -5.47 24.02
C TYR A 49 -9.66 -5.39 25.46
N PRO A 50 -10.55 -5.39 26.47
CA PRO A 50 -10.14 -5.45 27.86
C PRO A 50 -9.59 -6.84 28.18
N LYS A 51 -8.43 -6.91 28.80
CA LYS A 51 -7.85 -8.14 29.34
C LYS A 51 -7.02 -7.82 30.58
N ASP A 52 -7.31 -8.50 31.68
CA ASP A 52 -6.63 -8.32 32.96
C ASP A 52 -6.72 -6.87 33.50
N GLY A 53 -7.85 -6.18 33.31
CA GLY A 53 -8.06 -4.79 33.74
C GLY A 53 -7.36 -3.74 32.86
N VAL A 54 -6.68 -4.15 31.80
CA VAL A 54 -5.99 -3.25 30.85
C VAL A 54 -6.57 -3.41 29.44
N ILE A 55 -6.72 -2.31 28.71
CA ILE A 55 -7.10 -2.36 27.29
C ILE A 55 -5.87 -2.83 26.50
N LYS A 56 -5.96 -4.00 25.86
CA LYS A 56 -4.94 -4.53 24.96
C LYS A 56 -5.34 -4.24 23.52
N GLU A 57 -4.40 -3.70 22.74
CA GLU A 57 -4.54 -3.55 21.30
C GLU A 57 -4.05 -4.81 20.58
N SER A 58 -4.80 -5.25 19.59
CA SER A 58 -4.39 -6.26 18.61
C SER A 58 -4.46 -5.65 17.23
N VAL A 59 -3.32 -5.63 16.55
CA VAL A 59 -3.23 -5.25 15.14
C VAL A 59 -2.82 -6.48 14.36
N LYS A 60 -3.60 -6.79 13.32
CA LYS A 60 -3.42 -7.94 12.44
C LYS A 60 -3.55 -7.48 11.00
N MET A 61 -2.67 -7.93 10.12
CA MET A 61 -2.90 -7.90 8.69
C MET A 61 -3.52 -9.22 8.28
N VAL A 62 -4.59 -9.17 7.51
CA VAL A 62 -5.29 -10.36 7.02
C VAL A 62 -5.44 -10.32 5.51
N GLN A 63 -5.29 -11.47 4.87
CA GLN A 63 -5.46 -11.63 3.44
C GLN A 63 -5.98 -13.02 3.11
N MET A 64 -7.06 -13.11 2.33
CA MET A 64 -7.46 -14.39 1.76
C MET A 64 -6.54 -14.76 0.60
N VAL A 65 -6.00 -15.97 0.64
CA VAL A 65 -5.16 -16.53 -0.41
C VAL A 65 -5.88 -17.71 -1.04
N TYR A 66 -6.16 -17.59 -2.33
CA TYR A 66 -6.86 -18.58 -3.11
C TYR A 66 -5.86 -19.36 -3.96
N SER A 67 -5.88 -20.69 -3.84
CA SER A 67 -5.08 -21.59 -4.67
C SER A 67 -5.98 -22.63 -5.33
N PRO A 68 -5.82 -22.87 -6.64
CA PRO A 68 -6.57 -23.92 -7.33
C PRO A 68 -6.18 -25.32 -6.85
N THR A 69 -4.99 -25.49 -6.26
CA THR A 69 -4.47 -26.80 -5.84
C THR A 69 -4.63 -27.06 -4.35
N SER A 70 -4.36 -26.06 -3.51
CA SER A 70 -4.37 -26.19 -2.05
C SER A 70 -5.63 -25.61 -1.39
N GLY A 71 -6.60 -25.17 -2.20
CA GLY A 71 -7.79 -24.47 -1.72
C GLY A 71 -7.47 -23.08 -1.17
N SER A 72 -8.38 -22.58 -0.36
CA SER A 72 -8.40 -21.20 0.13
C SER A 72 -8.03 -21.15 1.60
N ARG A 73 -7.24 -20.14 1.98
CA ARG A 73 -6.71 -19.97 3.34
C ARG A 73 -6.61 -18.50 3.71
N LEU A 74 -6.65 -18.20 5.00
CA LEU A 74 -6.43 -16.86 5.53
C LEU A 74 -5.00 -16.72 6.03
N ASP A 75 -4.23 -15.85 5.39
CA ASP A 75 -2.95 -15.39 5.93
C ASP A 75 -3.20 -14.32 6.98
N VAL A 76 -2.67 -14.55 8.18
CA VAL A 76 -2.77 -13.64 9.32
C VAL A 76 -1.37 -13.31 9.82
N GLN A 77 -1.01 -12.03 9.77
CA GLN A 77 0.24 -11.52 10.33
C GLN A 77 -0.10 -10.61 11.51
N ILE A 78 0.43 -10.94 12.69
CA ILE A 78 0.21 -10.16 13.91
C ILE A 78 1.33 -9.13 14.03
N LYS A 79 0.99 -7.92 14.50
CA LYS A 79 1.97 -6.86 14.81
C LYS A 79 3.09 -7.40 15.71
N ARG A 80 4.33 -7.12 15.32
CA ARG A 80 5.54 -7.44 16.11
C ARG A 80 5.64 -6.51 17.31
N LYS A 81 6.14 -7.03 18.43
CA LYS A 81 6.39 -6.23 19.64
C LYS A 81 7.38 -5.10 19.37
N GLU A 82 8.45 -5.43 18.64
CA GLU A 82 9.52 -4.52 18.24
C GLU A 82 9.53 -4.36 16.72
N ILE A 83 10.12 -3.26 16.26
CA ILE A 83 10.40 -3.04 14.84
C ILE A 83 11.29 -4.18 14.34
N VAL A 84 10.98 -4.71 13.16
CA VAL A 84 11.82 -5.70 12.46
C VAL A 84 13.27 -5.23 12.45
N ALA A 85 14.18 -6.09 12.92
CA ALA A 85 15.61 -5.83 12.87
C ALA A 85 16.17 -6.17 11.47
N PHE A 86 17.28 -5.55 11.11
CA PHE A 86 17.90 -5.69 9.79
C PHE A 86 18.28 -7.16 9.46
N ASP A 87 18.83 -7.88 10.42
CA ASP A 87 19.19 -9.29 10.31
C ASP A 87 17.98 -10.20 10.05
N GLN A 88 16.78 -9.75 10.43
CA GLN A 88 15.51 -10.43 10.21
C GLN A 88 14.76 -9.92 8.97
N ALA A 89 15.32 -8.95 8.25
CA ALA A 89 14.72 -8.38 7.06
C ALA A 89 15.06 -9.24 5.83
N TRP A 90 14.23 -10.24 5.57
CA TRP A 90 14.35 -11.11 4.40
C TRP A 90 12.97 -11.50 3.85
N ALA A 91 12.88 -11.75 2.55
CA ALA A 91 11.66 -12.25 1.91
C ALA A 91 11.99 -13.00 0.62
N TYR A 92 11.33 -14.13 0.35
CA TYR A 92 11.49 -14.92 -0.88
C TYR A 92 12.96 -15.21 -1.24
N ASN A 93 13.76 -15.65 -0.26
CA ASN A 93 15.20 -15.91 -0.39
C ASN A 93 16.05 -14.69 -0.78
N HIS A 94 15.53 -13.47 -0.60
CA HIS A 94 16.28 -12.22 -0.70
C HIS A 94 16.54 -11.68 0.71
N GLN A 95 17.81 -11.57 1.11
CA GLN A 95 18.22 -10.82 2.29
C GLN A 95 18.35 -9.35 1.87
N PHE A 96 17.59 -8.46 2.51
CA PHE A 96 17.69 -7.04 2.18
C PHE A 96 19.07 -6.50 2.57
N THR A 97 19.62 -5.60 1.76
CA THR A 97 20.86 -4.88 2.06
C THR A 97 20.60 -3.77 3.08
N PRO A 98 21.64 -3.25 3.79
CA PRO A 98 21.45 -2.15 4.73
C PRO A 98 20.82 -0.91 4.08
N ALA A 99 21.19 -0.61 2.83
CA ALA A 99 20.63 0.51 2.08
C ALA A 99 19.15 0.30 1.70
N GLU A 100 18.77 -0.92 1.35
CA GLU A 100 17.38 -1.31 1.08
C GLU A 100 16.51 -1.21 2.33
N PHE A 101 17.00 -1.76 3.44
CA PHE A 101 16.32 -1.71 4.72
C PHE A 101 16.11 -0.28 5.19
N LYS A 102 17.14 0.56 5.11
CA LYS A 102 17.06 1.99 5.43
C LYS A 102 16.00 2.72 4.59
N LYS A 103 15.98 2.48 3.27
CA LYS A 103 14.96 3.07 2.37
C LYS A 103 13.54 2.68 2.79
N MET A 104 13.34 1.46 3.27
CA MET A 104 12.01 1.00 3.70
C MET A 104 11.62 1.57 5.06
N VAL A 105 12.48 1.42 6.06
CA VAL A 105 12.15 1.71 7.46
C VAL A 105 12.27 3.20 7.78
N ASP A 106 13.33 3.86 7.30
CA ASP A 106 13.61 5.25 7.63
C ASP A 106 12.96 6.21 6.62
N ASP A 107 13.14 5.96 5.32
CA ASP A 107 12.62 6.85 4.28
C ASP A 107 11.13 6.57 3.95
N GLY A 108 10.55 5.48 4.47
CA GLY A 108 9.17 5.07 4.21
C GLY A 108 8.89 4.72 2.74
N LYS A 109 9.92 4.40 1.95
CA LYS A 109 9.80 4.08 0.53
C LYS A 109 9.62 2.58 0.34
N HIS A 110 9.01 2.20 -0.78
CA HIS A 110 9.09 0.81 -1.23
C HIS A 110 10.33 0.63 -2.10
N ILE A 111 10.80 -0.61 -2.17
CA ILE A 111 11.88 -1.01 -3.07
C ILE A 111 11.40 -2.11 -4.00
N VAL A 112 12.05 -2.23 -5.16
CA VAL A 112 11.91 -3.38 -6.04
C VAL A 112 13.03 -4.35 -5.71
N PHE A 113 12.71 -5.62 -5.54
CA PHE A 113 13.69 -6.70 -5.38
C PHE A 113 13.24 -7.92 -6.18
N THR A 114 14.16 -8.86 -6.42
CA THR A 114 13.85 -10.11 -7.13
C THR A 114 13.75 -11.25 -6.13
N GLY A 115 12.55 -11.79 -5.95
CA GLY A 115 12.32 -12.98 -5.14
C GLY A 115 12.57 -14.25 -5.94
N ARG A 116 12.87 -15.34 -5.24
CA ARG A 116 13.07 -16.67 -5.83
C ARG A 116 12.03 -17.66 -5.30
N SER A 117 11.36 -18.39 -6.19
CA SER A 117 10.44 -19.47 -5.84
C SER A 117 11.19 -20.67 -5.26
N LYS A 118 10.48 -21.62 -4.66
CA LYS A 118 11.06 -22.91 -4.23
C LYS A 118 11.63 -23.72 -5.39
N GLU A 119 11.08 -23.53 -6.59
CA GLU A 119 11.49 -24.18 -7.84
C GLU A 119 12.62 -23.41 -8.55
N GLY A 120 13.02 -22.25 -8.01
CA GLY A 120 14.13 -21.46 -8.51
C GLY A 120 13.75 -20.36 -9.50
N GLU A 121 12.47 -20.22 -9.85
CA GLU A 121 11.95 -19.14 -10.70
C GLU A 121 12.16 -17.78 -10.02
N MET A 122 12.63 -16.80 -10.79
CA MET A 122 12.88 -15.44 -10.32
C MET A 122 11.72 -14.52 -10.72
N PHE A 123 11.19 -13.76 -9.77
CA PHE A 123 10.07 -12.85 -10.02
C PHE A 123 10.28 -11.51 -9.30
N PRO A 124 9.90 -10.38 -9.94
CA PRO A 124 10.01 -9.06 -9.31
C PRO A 124 8.92 -8.87 -8.25
N LYS A 125 9.32 -8.33 -7.10
CA LYS A 125 8.45 -7.98 -5.97
C LYS A 125 8.76 -6.57 -5.49
N LEU A 126 7.78 -5.99 -4.83
CA LEU A 126 7.93 -4.77 -4.05
C LEU A 126 8.03 -5.14 -2.58
N ALA A 127 8.90 -4.48 -1.83
CA ALA A 127 8.91 -4.54 -0.37
C ALA A 127 8.72 -3.15 0.22
N TYR A 128 7.99 -3.06 1.34
CA TYR A 128 7.80 -1.82 2.09
C TYR A 128 7.66 -2.11 3.58
N TYR A 129 7.99 -1.14 4.42
CA TYR A 129 7.77 -1.22 5.85
C TYR A 129 6.33 -0.82 6.21
N GLU A 130 5.64 -1.63 7.03
CA GLU A 130 4.33 -1.29 7.60
C GLU A 130 4.48 -0.93 9.09
N PRO A 131 4.49 0.37 9.45
CA PRO A 131 4.66 0.81 10.83
C PRO A 131 3.60 0.26 11.78
N LYS A 132 2.38 -0.01 11.30
CA LYS A 132 1.32 -0.56 12.16
C LYS A 132 1.55 -2.03 12.51
N LEU A 133 2.36 -2.75 11.73
CA LEU A 133 2.75 -4.14 12.00
C LEU A 133 4.16 -4.25 12.58
N ASN A 134 4.95 -3.18 12.56
CA ASN A 134 6.37 -3.20 12.88
C ASN A 134 7.15 -4.19 12.01
N ASP A 135 6.75 -4.40 10.75
CA ASP A 135 7.32 -5.43 9.89
C ASP A 135 7.38 -5.04 8.41
N ILE A 136 8.18 -5.78 7.63
CA ILE A 136 8.26 -5.63 6.17
C ILE A 136 7.15 -6.45 5.50
N ARG A 137 6.45 -5.82 4.56
CA ARG A 137 5.43 -6.41 3.69
C ARG A 137 5.98 -6.50 2.28
N THR A 138 5.45 -7.45 1.52
CA THR A 138 5.79 -7.61 0.10
C THR A 138 4.56 -7.65 -0.78
N LYS A 139 4.66 -7.08 -1.97
CA LYS A 139 3.62 -7.10 -3.00
C LYS A 139 4.19 -7.53 -4.34
N PRO A 140 3.38 -8.13 -5.23
CA PRO A 140 3.77 -8.29 -6.63
C PRO A 140 4.18 -6.94 -7.23
N ALA A 141 5.25 -6.92 -8.02
CA ALA A 141 5.58 -5.77 -8.84
C ALA A 141 4.57 -5.65 -9.99
N LEU A 142 4.31 -4.41 -10.42
CA LEU A 142 3.56 -4.16 -11.64
C LEU A 142 4.31 -4.72 -12.85
N SER A 143 3.56 -5.12 -13.87
CA SER A 143 4.09 -5.65 -15.13
C SER A 143 3.30 -5.10 -16.31
N ALA A 144 3.74 -5.41 -17.53
CA ALA A 144 2.97 -5.09 -18.75
C ALA A 144 1.58 -5.76 -18.80
N ASN A 145 1.35 -6.80 -18.00
CA ASN A 145 0.03 -7.45 -17.88
C ASN A 145 -0.90 -6.75 -16.88
N THR A 146 -0.43 -5.70 -16.21
CA THR A 146 -1.26 -4.92 -15.29
C THR A 146 -2.12 -3.94 -16.08
N TYR A 147 -3.38 -3.80 -15.69
CA TYR A 147 -4.33 -2.89 -16.33
C TYR A 147 -4.65 -1.69 -15.44
N LEU A 148 -4.76 -0.52 -16.06
CA LEU A 148 -5.36 0.68 -15.48
C LEU A 148 -6.48 1.17 -16.41
N TYR A 149 -7.69 1.31 -15.87
CA TYR A 149 -8.86 1.76 -16.63
C TYR A 149 -9.07 1.03 -17.98
N GLY A 150 -8.80 -0.28 -18.00
CA GLY A 150 -8.95 -1.13 -19.18
C GLY A 150 -7.78 -1.09 -20.17
N GLN A 151 -6.73 -0.31 -19.89
CA GLN A 151 -5.51 -0.26 -20.71
C GLN A 151 -4.35 -0.95 -20.00
N GLN A 152 -3.60 -1.79 -20.73
CA GLN A 152 -2.37 -2.39 -20.21
C GLN A 152 -1.28 -1.34 -20.02
N LEU A 153 -0.50 -1.52 -18.97
CA LEU A 153 0.73 -0.75 -18.79
C LEU A 153 1.77 -1.17 -19.83
N THR A 154 2.59 -0.24 -20.28
CA THR A 154 3.83 -0.58 -20.96
C THR A 154 4.88 -1.01 -19.94
N GLN A 155 5.89 -1.79 -20.35
CA GLN A 155 6.96 -2.20 -19.44
C GLN A 155 7.68 -0.99 -18.79
N PRO A 156 8.03 0.08 -19.53
CA PRO A 156 8.61 1.28 -18.92
C PRO A 156 7.69 1.96 -17.90
N GLN A 157 6.37 1.96 -18.13
CA GLN A 157 5.40 2.52 -17.18
C GLN A 157 5.36 1.71 -15.88
N ALA A 158 5.31 0.38 -16.00
CA ALA A 158 5.33 -0.52 -14.85
C ALA A 158 6.62 -0.35 -14.04
N ASP A 159 7.79 -0.36 -14.71
CA ASP A 159 9.10 -0.21 -14.06
C ASP A 159 9.26 1.14 -13.36
N ALA A 160 8.79 2.22 -13.97
CA ALA A 160 8.82 3.56 -13.38
C ALA A 160 7.94 3.61 -12.12
N MET A 161 6.70 3.12 -12.19
CA MET A 161 5.79 3.11 -11.05
C MET A 161 6.25 2.18 -9.92
N ASN A 162 6.87 1.04 -10.25
CA ASN A 162 7.49 0.13 -9.29
C ASN A 162 8.65 0.78 -8.51
N LYS A 163 9.32 1.77 -9.10
CA LYS A 163 10.36 2.60 -8.46
C LYS A 163 9.80 3.81 -7.72
N GLY A 164 8.47 3.93 -7.65
CA GLY A 164 7.76 5.04 -7.02
C GLY A 164 7.67 6.32 -7.86
N ALA A 165 7.97 6.26 -9.16
CA ALA A 165 7.86 7.42 -10.04
C ALA A 165 6.43 7.61 -10.57
N GLU A 166 5.98 8.86 -10.67
CA GLU A 166 4.73 9.19 -11.37
C GLU A 166 4.95 9.09 -12.89
N THR A 167 4.04 8.40 -13.58
CA THR A 167 4.12 8.18 -15.02
C THR A 167 2.86 8.67 -15.73
N LYS A 168 3.02 9.21 -16.94
CA LYS A 168 1.89 9.61 -17.78
C LYS A 168 1.23 8.38 -18.41
N ILE A 169 -0.08 8.31 -18.28
CA ILE A 169 -0.91 7.29 -18.94
C ILE A 169 -2.05 8.01 -19.67
N THR A 170 -2.15 7.79 -20.98
CA THR A 170 -3.26 8.28 -21.80
C THR A 170 -4.21 7.12 -22.06
N ILE A 171 -5.47 7.32 -21.69
CA ILE A 171 -6.58 6.41 -22.00
C ILE A 171 -7.23 6.90 -23.28
N GLU A 172 -7.00 6.19 -24.38
CA GLU A 172 -7.44 6.61 -25.73
C GLU A 172 -8.96 6.51 -25.91
N ARG A 173 -9.58 5.47 -25.33
CA ARG A 173 -11.00 5.14 -25.55
C ARG A 173 -11.90 5.70 -24.46
N THR A 174 -12.13 7.02 -24.48
CA THR A 174 -13.14 7.65 -23.62
C THR A 174 -14.24 8.33 -24.43
N LYS A 175 -15.45 8.46 -23.85
CA LYS A 175 -16.59 9.13 -24.51
C LYS A 175 -16.32 10.59 -24.91
N LYS A 176 -15.31 11.23 -24.31
CA LYS A 176 -14.96 12.65 -24.51
C LYS A 176 -13.61 12.84 -25.24
N GLY A 177 -13.04 11.78 -25.81
CA GLY A 177 -11.70 11.78 -26.42
C GLY A 177 -10.59 11.30 -25.46
N PRO A 178 -9.32 11.25 -25.90
CA PRO A 178 -8.22 10.75 -25.08
C PRO A 178 -8.05 11.55 -23.77
N LEU A 179 -7.87 10.84 -22.65
CA LEU A 179 -7.63 11.46 -21.33
C LEU A 179 -6.28 11.03 -20.78
N THR A 180 -5.41 12.00 -20.48
CA THR A 180 -4.10 11.76 -19.88
C THR A 180 -4.10 12.02 -18.37
N TYR A 181 -3.54 11.09 -17.62
CA TYR A 181 -3.36 11.15 -16.17
C TYR A 181 -1.89 11.06 -15.80
N MET A 182 -1.51 11.74 -14.71
CA MET A 182 -0.30 11.42 -13.95
C MET A 182 -0.67 10.31 -12.95
N VAL A 183 0.05 9.21 -13.01
CA VAL A 183 -0.28 8.00 -12.26
C VAL A 183 0.89 7.55 -11.41
N SER A 184 0.64 7.31 -10.13
CA SER A 184 1.55 6.57 -9.24
C SER A 184 0.88 5.31 -8.71
N TRP A 185 1.68 4.37 -8.23
CA TRP A 185 1.22 3.15 -7.58
C TRP A 185 1.53 3.18 -6.09
N SER A 186 0.56 2.80 -5.27
CA SER A 186 0.75 2.61 -3.84
C SER A 186 0.70 1.11 -3.52
N PRO A 187 1.84 0.45 -3.24
CA PRO A 187 1.86 -0.97 -2.87
C PRO A 187 1.06 -1.25 -1.60
N LYS A 188 1.15 -0.34 -0.62
CA LYS A 188 0.45 -0.44 0.67
C LYS A 188 -1.07 -0.40 0.54
N ALA A 189 -1.60 0.36 -0.41
CA ALA A 189 -3.03 0.51 -0.60
C ALA A 189 -3.55 -0.25 -1.84
N GLU A 190 -2.68 -0.99 -2.53
CA GLU A 190 -2.96 -1.78 -3.73
C GLU A 190 -3.76 -1.02 -4.79
N ARG A 191 -3.45 0.26 -4.97
CA ARG A 191 -4.20 1.13 -5.88
C ARG A 191 -3.34 2.12 -6.62
N PHE A 192 -3.79 2.44 -7.82
CA PHE A 192 -3.30 3.56 -8.61
C PHE A 192 -3.84 4.87 -8.05
N ILE A 193 -2.95 5.85 -7.93
CA ILE A 193 -3.29 7.22 -7.58
C ILE A 193 -3.20 8.04 -8.87
N THR A 194 -4.33 8.56 -9.33
CA THR A 194 -4.41 9.33 -10.58
C THR A 194 -4.66 10.81 -10.27
N LYS A 195 -3.93 11.69 -10.97
CA LYS A 195 -4.10 13.15 -10.90
C LYS A 195 -4.17 13.70 -12.32
N SER A 196 -4.97 14.74 -12.54
CA SER A 196 -4.93 15.44 -13.83
C SER A 196 -3.58 16.18 -13.98
N PRO A 197 -3.01 16.28 -15.19
CA PRO A 197 -1.72 16.93 -15.42
C PRO A 197 -1.69 18.39 -14.95
N GLU A 198 -2.82 19.11 -15.06
CA GLU A 198 -2.98 20.49 -14.60
C GLU A 198 -2.86 20.59 -13.07
N LYS A 199 -3.52 19.67 -12.33
CA LYS A 199 -3.44 19.62 -10.87
C LYS A 199 -2.07 19.14 -10.37
N ALA A 200 -1.37 18.33 -11.17
CA ALA A 200 0.00 17.90 -10.85
C ALA A 200 0.98 19.08 -10.95
N LYS A 201 0.90 19.89 -12.01
CA LYS A 201 1.72 21.11 -12.18
C LYS A 201 1.45 22.16 -11.10
N ALA A 202 0.19 22.34 -10.69
CA ALA A 202 -0.16 23.27 -9.62
C ALA A 202 0.50 22.91 -8.27
N LYS A 203 0.53 21.63 -7.90
CA LYS A 203 1.23 21.16 -6.68
C LYS A 203 2.76 21.32 -6.75
N GLU A 204 3.36 21.18 -7.92
CA GLU A 204 4.79 21.46 -8.11
C GLU A 204 5.12 22.96 -7.96
N MET A 205 4.20 23.85 -8.34
CA MET A 205 4.37 25.29 -8.12
C MET A 205 4.21 25.67 -6.65
N GLU A 206 3.18 25.16 -5.96
CA GLU A 206 2.99 25.41 -4.52
C GLU A 206 4.15 24.88 -3.67
N SER A 207 4.72 23.71 -4.01
CA SER A 207 5.88 23.16 -3.30
C SER A 207 7.16 23.96 -3.56
N LYS A 208 7.35 24.50 -4.77
CA LYS A 208 8.48 25.40 -5.07
C LYS A 208 8.35 26.75 -4.35
N GLU A 209 7.14 27.31 -4.23
CA GLU A 209 6.89 28.53 -3.46
C GLU A 209 7.05 28.34 -1.93
N ALA A 210 6.72 27.16 -1.42
CA ALA A 210 6.96 26.82 -0.01
C ALA A 210 8.46 26.69 0.31
N VAL A 211 9.27 26.21 -0.63
CA VAL A 211 10.74 26.14 -0.49
C VAL A 211 11.39 27.52 -0.60
N THR A 212 10.87 28.43 -1.45
CA THR A 212 11.40 29.81 -1.54
C THR A 212 10.97 30.72 -0.39
N LYS A 213 9.83 30.49 0.27
CA LYS A 213 9.44 31.26 1.48
C LYS A 213 10.20 30.87 2.75
N GLY A 214 10.94 29.76 2.76
CA GLY A 214 11.77 29.33 3.88
C GLY A 214 13.12 30.07 4.02
N SER A 215 13.53 30.87 3.02
CA SER A 215 14.86 31.48 2.95
C SER A 215 14.88 33.01 2.98
N GLU A 216 13.77 33.67 3.34
CA GLU A 216 13.80 35.10 3.68
C GLU A 216 14.05 35.30 5.18
N LYS A 217 15.32 35.53 5.52
CA LYS A 217 15.76 36.10 6.80
C LYS A 217 14.87 37.30 7.15
N LYS A 218 14.09 37.19 8.23
CA LYS A 218 13.51 38.35 8.93
C LYS A 218 14.64 39.33 9.27
N LYS A 219 14.77 40.41 8.50
CA LYS A 219 15.55 41.59 8.88
C LYS A 219 14.93 42.16 10.16
N ARG A 220 15.72 42.22 11.23
CA ARG A 220 15.39 42.99 12.44
C ARG A 220 15.23 44.45 12.04
N GLN A 221 14.04 45.01 12.26
CA GLN A 221 13.83 46.45 12.19
C GLN A 221 14.59 47.12 13.36
N PRO A 222 15.26 48.25 13.13
CA PRO A 222 15.87 49.02 14.21
C PRO A 222 14.77 49.69 15.05
N SER A 223 14.88 49.55 16.37
CA SER A 223 14.04 50.23 17.35
C SER A 223 14.35 51.72 17.34
N ASN A 224 13.43 52.54 16.85
CA ASN A 224 13.42 53.97 17.15
C ASN A 224 12.75 54.18 18.50
N ALA A 225 13.53 54.71 19.45
CA ALA A 225 13.01 55.43 20.60
C ALA A 225 12.37 56.76 20.14
N ILE A 226 11.34 57.23 20.85
CA ILE A 226 11.18 58.60 21.39
C ILE A 226 10.01 58.60 22.40
N SER A 227 10.29 59.29 23.51
CA SER A 227 9.50 59.78 24.65
C SER A 227 7.97 59.89 24.58
N LEU A 228 7.35 59.62 25.74
CA LEU A 228 6.90 60.66 26.68
C LEU A 228 7.42 60.35 28.09
#